data_AF-A0A183FWW4-F1
#
_entry.id   AF-A0A183FWW4-F1
#
_cell.length_a   1.000
_cell.length_b   1.000
_cell.length_c   1.000
_cell.angle_alpha   90.00
_cell.angle_beta   90.00
_cell.angle_gamma   90.00
#
_symmetry.space_group_name_H-M   'P 1'
#
loop_
_entity.id
_entity.type
_entity.pdbx_description
1 polymer ?
#
loop_
_entity_poly.entity_id
_entity_poly.type
_entity_poly.pdbx_seq_one_letter_code
_entity_poly.pdbx_strand_id
1 'polypeptide(L)'
;MAESVASSGASRRRTNVAGGVPPETTMEVEDQMPAEEKTRFEELDELKVCDRLVKRVKDGELRLVAEVAKSLRTSDPRREAVEELASATTQDILDLVRMLRGSCEAKAKESECYAVVAASLECDGPEELVARIQQLVESSLVVSEVRAELRRQLDENERKGPGTGAIWITSPIS
;
A
#
# COMPACT_ATOMS: atom_id res chain seq x y z
N MET A 1 -26.65 -41.35 -43.15
CA MET A 1 -26.12 -40.82 -44.43
C MET A 1 -27.13 -39.81 -44.96
N ALA A 2 -26.64 -38.73 -45.55
CA ALA A 2 -27.36 -37.50 -45.95
C ALA A 2 -27.56 -36.54 -44.75
N GLU A 3 -27.25 -35.24 -44.82
CA GLU A 3 -27.11 -34.34 -45.97
C GLU A 3 -25.94 -33.36 -45.82
N SER A 4 -25.24 -33.15 -46.93
CA SER A 4 -24.25 -32.09 -47.15
C SER A 4 -24.90 -30.90 -47.84
N VAL A 5 -24.57 -29.72 -47.33
CA VAL A 5 -24.12 -28.51 -48.04
C VAL A 5 -24.77 -28.18 -49.40
N ALA A 6 -25.53 -27.07 -49.43
CA ALA A 6 -25.78 -26.31 -50.64
C ALA A 6 -25.21 -24.88 -50.49
N SER A 7 -24.26 -24.60 -51.37
CA SER A 7 -23.59 -23.34 -51.64
C SER A 7 -24.44 -22.47 -52.57
N SER A 8 -24.51 -21.16 -52.31
CA SER A 8 -24.97 -20.12 -53.25
C SER A 8 -24.51 -18.77 -52.69
N GLY A 9 -23.97 -17.81 -53.42
CA GLY A 9 -23.76 -17.63 -54.84
C GLY A 9 -23.10 -16.24 -55.00
N ALA A 10 -22.19 -16.13 -55.96
CA ALA A 10 -21.41 -14.92 -56.19
C ALA A 10 -22.15 -13.88 -57.05
N SER A 11 -21.71 -12.62 -56.90
CA SER A 11 -21.44 -11.66 -58.00
C SER A 11 -22.56 -10.75 -58.53
N ARG A 12 -22.37 -9.42 -58.34
CA ARG A 12 -22.32 -8.32 -59.36
C ARG A 12 -22.26 -6.95 -58.64
N ARG A 13 -21.18 -6.15 -58.71
CA ARG A 13 -20.91 -5.01 -59.64
C ARG A 13 -22.17 -4.13 -59.89
N ARG A 14 -22.20 -2.79 -59.77
CA ARG A 14 -21.20 -1.73 -60.06
C ARG A 14 -21.77 -0.33 -59.67
N THR A 15 -20.93 0.62 -59.24
CA THR A 15 -20.86 2.10 -59.54
C THR A 15 -22.12 2.99 -59.37
N ASN A 16 -22.13 4.28 -58.96
CA ASN A 16 -21.12 5.35 -58.77
C ASN A 16 -21.77 6.58 -58.07
N VAL A 17 -20.95 7.37 -57.37
CA VAL A 17 -20.88 8.87 -57.25
C VAL A 17 -22.12 9.70 -56.84
N ALA A 18 -22.03 10.33 -55.66
CA ALA A 18 -22.28 11.76 -55.33
C ALA A 18 -22.12 11.90 -53.80
N GLY A 19 -21.17 12.65 -53.25
CA GLY A 19 -21.26 14.10 -53.12
C GLY A 19 -21.86 14.46 -51.76
N GLY A 20 -21.02 14.70 -50.74
CA GLY A 20 -21.46 15.19 -49.43
C GLY A 20 -20.47 14.92 -48.29
N VAL A 21 -19.63 15.90 -47.95
CA VAL A 21 -19.03 16.10 -46.61
C VAL A 21 -19.88 17.25 -46.00
N PRO A 22 -20.32 17.29 -44.72
CA PRO A 22 -19.63 16.98 -43.44
C PRO A 22 -20.61 16.35 -42.38
N PRO A 23 -20.39 16.36 -41.04
CA PRO A 23 -19.20 16.66 -40.23
C PRO A 23 -18.74 15.48 -39.35
N GLU A 24 -17.53 15.64 -38.81
CA GLU A 24 -16.98 14.93 -37.67
C GLU A 24 -18.02 14.73 -36.58
N THR A 25 -18.37 13.47 -36.33
CA THR A 25 -18.98 13.08 -35.06
C THR A 25 -17.95 12.20 -34.38
N THR A 26 -17.19 12.81 -33.48
CA THR A 26 -16.43 12.10 -32.45
C THR A 26 -17.41 11.18 -31.74
N MET A 27 -17.36 9.89 -32.07
CA MET A 27 -17.93 8.86 -31.19
C MET A 27 -17.02 8.82 -29.97
N GLU A 28 -17.36 9.63 -28.98
CA GLU A 28 -16.98 9.39 -27.60
C GLU A 28 -17.61 8.05 -27.22
N VAL A 29 -16.83 6.98 -27.39
CA VAL A 29 -17.12 5.71 -26.73
C VAL A 29 -16.80 5.99 -25.28
N GLU A 30 -17.81 6.46 -24.55
CA GLU A 30 -17.77 6.51 -23.10
C GLU A 30 -17.41 5.11 -22.60
N ASP A 31 -16.18 5.00 -22.13
CA ASP A 31 -15.64 3.90 -21.34
C ASP A 31 -16.38 3.89 -20.00
N GLN A 32 -17.66 3.51 -20.03
CA GLN A 32 -18.40 3.14 -18.83
C GLN A 32 -17.96 1.72 -18.47
N MET A 33 -16.74 1.60 -17.96
CA MET A 33 -16.39 0.49 -17.08
C MET A 33 -17.39 0.51 -15.92
N PRO A 34 -18.13 -0.59 -15.67
CA PRO A 34 -19.14 -0.60 -14.62
C PRO A 34 -18.47 -0.44 -13.26
N ALA A 35 -18.84 0.65 -12.56
CA ALA A 35 -18.48 0.92 -11.17
C ALA A 35 -18.96 -0.17 -10.17
N GLU A 36 -19.64 -1.20 -10.66
CA GLU A 36 -20.23 -2.30 -9.88
C GLU A 36 -19.28 -3.48 -9.63
N GLU A 37 -18.11 -3.55 -10.29
CA GLU A 37 -17.08 -4.54 -9.88
C GLU A 37 -16.32 -4.09 -8.62
N LYS A 38 -16.33 -2.78 -8.34
CA LYS A 38 -15.61 -2.16 -7.22
C LYS A 38 -16.21 -2.50 -5.86
N THR A 39 -17.47 -2.92 -5.81
CA THR A 39 -18.18 -3.33 -4.59
C THR A 39 -18.11 -4.82 -4.32
N ARG A 40 -17.63 -5.66 -5.27
CA ARG A 40 -17.50 -7.11 -5.06
C ARG A 40 -16.24 -7.50 -4.29
N PHE A 41 -15.28 -6.57 -4.24
CA PHE A 41 -14.18 -6.57 -3.29
C PHE A 41 -14.61 -5.80 -2.04
N GLU A 42 -15.63 -6.31 -1.34
CA GLU A 42 -15.97 -5.89 0.02
C GLU A 42 -14.70 -5.96 0.86
N GLU A 43 -14.09 -4.80 1.14
CA GLU A 43 -12.94 -4.55 2.03
C GLU A 43 -12.15 -5.82 2.39
N LEU A 44 -11.45 -6.36 1.40
CA LEU A 44 -10.61 -7.53 1.64
C LEU A 44 -9.42 -7.09 2.47
N ASP A 45 -9.54 -7.25 3.79
CA ASP A 45 -8.41 -7.28 4.70
C ASP A 45 -7.30 -8.16 4.09
N GLU A 46 -6.16 -7.53 3.79
CA GLU A 46 -5.04 -8.12 3.05
C GLU A 46 -4.58 -9.43 3.73
N LEU A 47 -4.70 -9.54 5.05
CA LEU A 47 -4.37 -10.75 5.81
C LEU A 47 -5.37 -11.88 5.56
N LYS A 48 -6.66 -11.56 5.45
CA LYS A 48 -7.70 -12.55 5.09
C LYS A 48 -7.51 -13.08 3.67
N VAL A 49 -6.96 -12.26 2.76
CA VAL A 49 -6.58 -12.71 1.42
C VAL A 49 -5.46 -13.76 1.51
N CYS A 50 -4.43 -13.51 2.32
CA CYS A 50 -3.34 -14.45 2.55
C CYS A 50 -3.86 -15.80 3.11
N ASP A 51 -4.73 -15.76 4.12
CA ASP A 51 -5.31 -16.98 4.70
C ASP A 51 -6.14 -17.78 3.69
N ARG A 52 -6.97 -17.10 2.89
CA ARG A 52 -7.73 -17.74 1.81
C ARG A 52 -6.81 -18.34 0.75
N LEU A 53 -5.71 -17.68 0.41
CA LEU A 53 -4.75 -18.16 -0.57
C LEU A 53 -4.04 -19.43 -0.07
N VAL A 54 -3.57 -19.46 1.19
CA VAL A 54 -3.01 -20.67 1.81
C VAL A 54 -3.96 -21.85 1.70
N LYS A 55 -5.25 -21.64 2.03
CA LYS A 55 -6.26 -22.69 1.94
C LYS A 55 -6.43 -23.19 0.49
N ARG A 56 -6.53 -22.28 -0.48
CA ARG A 56 -6.71 -22.62 -1.89
C ARG A 56 -5.53 -23.40 -2.47
N VAL A 57 -4.31 -23.06 -2.09
CA VAL A 57 -3.09 -23.76 -2.53
C VAL A 57 -3.08 -25.20 -2.01
N LYS A 58 -3.33 -25.39 -0.71
CA LYS A 58 -3.42 -26.73 -0.10
C LYS A 58 -4.57 -27.56 -0.67
N ASP A 59 -5.74 -26.95 -0.85
CA ASP A 59 -6.88 -27.62 -1.49
C ASP A 59 -6.55 -28.02 -2.94
N GLY A 60 -5.73 -27.23 -3.64
CA GLY A 60 -5.25 -27.52 -4.99
C GLY A 60 -4.33 -28.74 -5.03
N GLU A 61 -3.33 -28.79 -4.14
CA GLU A 61 -2.43 -29.94 -3.97
C GLU A 61 -3.22 -31.23 -3.70
N LEU A 62 -4.14 -31.19 -2.73
CA LEU A 62 -4.98 -32.34 -2.38
C LEU A 62 -5.79 -32.86 -3.57
N ARG A 63 -6.39 -31.96 -4.37
CA ARG A 63 -7.14 -32.35 -5.58
C ARG A 63 -6.23 -32.95 -6.64
N LEU A 64 -5.04 -32.39 -6.82
CA LEU A 64 -4.05 -32.90 -7.77
C LEU A 64 -3.61 -34.31 -7.38
N VAL A 65 -3.19 -34.51 -6.12
CA VAL A 65 -2.78 -35.83 -5.60
C VAL A 65 -3.93 -36.84 -5.72
N ALA A 66 -5.17 -36.44 -5.40
CA ALA A 66 -6.33 -37.31 -5.56
C ALA A 66 -6.55 -37.71 -7.02
N GLU A 67 -6.34 -36.81 -7.98
CA GLU A 67 -6.49 -37.10 -9.41
C GLU A 67 -5.37 -37.99 -9.94
N VAL A 68 -4.14 -37.78 -9.47
CA VAL A 68 -2.99 -38.64 -9.74
C VAL A 68 -3.24 -40.05 -9.22
N ALA A 69 -3.75 -40.19 -7.99
CA ALA A 69 -4.05 -41.49 -7.39
C ALA A 69 -5.18 -42.26 -8.13
N LYS A 70 -6.12 -41.55 -8.77
CA LYS A 70 -7.13 -42.17 -9.65
C LYS A 70 -6.53 -42.63 -10.97
N SER A 71 -5.62 -41.85 -11.53
CA SER A 71 -5.11 -42.03 -12.90
C SER A 71 -3.91 -42.99 -12.97
N LEU A 72 -3.09 -43.05 -11.92
CA LEU A 72 -1.85 -43.81 -11.87
C LEU A 72 -1.87 -44.83 -10.73
N ARG A 73 -1.34 -46.03 -11.02
CA ARG A 73 -1.13 -47.05 -9.99
C ARG A 73 -0.02 -46.63 -9.04
N THR A 74 -0.07 -47.11 -7.80
CA THR A 74 0.97 -46.85 -6.78
C THR A 74 2.39 -47.24 -7.23
N SER A 75 2.54 -48.22 -8.11
CA SER A 75 3.84 -48.66 -8.63
C SER A 75 4.32 -47.89 -9.86
N ASP A 76 3.56 -46.91 -10.37
CA ASP A 76 3.99 -46.11 -11.52
C ASP A 76 4.98 -45.03 -11.05
N PRO A 77 6.23 -45.01 -11.54
CA PRO A 77 7.24 -44.05 -11.09
C PRO A 77 6.85 -42.59 -11.38
N ARG A 78 5.95 -42.35 -12.34
CA ARG A 78 5.45 -40.99 -12.64
C ARG A 78 4.54 -40.47 -11.54
N ARG A 79 3.89 -41.35 -10.76
CA ARG A 79 3.05 -40.93 -9.63
C ARG A 79 3.87 -40.22 -8.58
N GLU A 80 4.94 -40.86 -8.12
CA GLU A 80 5.86 -40.30 -7.12
C GLU A 80 6.44 -38.97 -7.61
N ALA A 81 6.96 -38.93 -8.84
CA ALA A 81 7.52 -37.69 -9.42
C ALA A 81 6.51 -36.53 -9.48
N VAL A 82 5.23 -36.80 -9.78
CA VAL A 82 4.20 -35.75 -9.83
C VAL A 82 3.77 -35.33 -8.42
N GLU A 83 3.62 -36.26 -7.48
CA GLU A 83 3.28 -35.95 -6.09
C GLU A 83 4.40 -35.14 -5.41
N GLU A 84 5.67 -35.48 -5.64
CA GLU A 84 6.82 -34.71 -5.16
C GLU A 84 6.86 -33.30 -5.75
N LEU A 85 6.67 -33.17 -7.07
CA LEU A 85 6.62 -31.86 -7.72
C LEU A 85 5.46 -31.01 -7.20
N ALA A 86 4.29 -31.61 -6.99
CA ALA A 86 3.13 -30.94 -6.42
C ALA A 86 3.43 -30.42 -5.01
N SER A 87 4.07 -31.24 -4.18
CA SER A 87 4.43 -30.86 -2.82
C SER A 87 5.48 -29.74 -2.78
N ALA A 88 6.55 -29.87 -3.59
CA ALA A 88 7.58 -28.85 -3.71
C ALA A 88 7.00 -27.51 -4.18
N THR A 89 6.19 -27.54 -5.26
CA THR A 89 5.55 -26.32 -5.80
C THR A 89 4.59 -25.69 -4.78
N THR A 90 3.81 -26.51 -4.06
CA THR A 90 2.92 -26.03 -3.00
C THR A 90 3.72 -25.35 -1.90
N GLN A 91 4.83 -25.94 -1.47
CA GLN A 91 5.69 -25.38 -0.45
C GLN A 91 6.30 -24.04 -0.89
N ASP A 92 6.80 -23.94 -2.12
CA ASP A 92 7.33 -22.69 -2.69
C ASP A 92 6.27 -21.57 -2.67
N ILE A 93 5.04 -21.88 -3.09
CA ILE A 93 3.94 -20.92 -3.06
C ILE A 93 3.60 -20.53 -1.61
N LEU A 94 3.55 -21.48 -0.68
CA LEU A 94 3.27 -21.18 0.74
C LEU A 94 4.34 -20.29 1.37
N ASP A 95 5.60 -20.46 0.98
CA ASP A 95 6.69 -19.60 1.44
C ASP A 95 6.56 -18.18 0.87
N LEU A 96 6.19 -18.02 -0.40
CA LEU A 96 5.85 -16.71 -0.98
C LEU A 96 4.66 -16.05 -0.25
N VAL A 97 3.62 -16.80 0.06
CA VAL A 97 2.46 -16.27 0.80
C VAL A 97 2.84 -15.86 2.23
N ARG A 98 3.77 -16.58 2.87
CA ARG A 98 4.30 -16.19 4.19
C ARG A 98 5.05 -14.85 4.11
N MET A 99 5.89 -14.68 3.09
CA MET A 99 6.59 -13.41 2.85
C MET A 99 5.61 -12.26 2.60
N LEU A 100 4.60 -12.49 1.76
CA LEU A 100 3.55 -11.49 1.48
C LEU A 100 2.79 -11.09 2.74
N ARG A 101 2.37 -12.08 3.55
CA ARG A 101 1.70 -11.84 4.83
C ARG A 101 2.56 -10.98 5.76
N GLY A 102 3.84 -11.29 5.88
CA GLY A 102 4.78 -10.49 6.69
C GLY A 102 4.83 -9.02 6.26
N SER A 103 4.83 -8.77 4.95
CA SER A 103 4.76 -7.40 4.41
C SER A 103 3.44 -6.69 4.73
N CYS A 104 2.31 -7.38 4.63
CA CYS A 104 1.01 -6.84 5.02
C CYS A 104 0.95 -6.49 6.52
N GLU A 105 1.48 -7.36 7.38
CA GLU A 105 1.55 -7.10 8.83
C GLU A 105 2.45 -5.90 9.16
N ALA A 106 3.59 -5.76 8.46
CA ALA A 106 4.47 -4.61 8.64
C ALA A 106 3.80 -3.30 8.22
N LYS A 107 3.13 -3.30 7.06
CA LYS A 107 2.37 -2.14 6.56
C LYS A 107 1.22 -1.75 7.49
N ALA A 108 0.50 -2.73 8.04
CA ALA A 108 -0.58 -2.46 9.00
C ALA A 108 -0.07 -1.77 10.28
N LYS A 109 1.08 -2.21 10.79
CA LYS A 109 1.74 -1.56 11.94
C LYS A 109 2.22 -0.15 11.59
N GLU A 110 2.79 0.03 10.40
CA GLU A 110 3.22 1.35 9.93
C GLU A 110 2.03 2.32 9.82
N SER A 111 0.90 1.88 9.28
CA SER A 111 -0.30 2.70 9.18
C SER A 111 -0.90 3.03 10.55
N GLU A 112 -0.84 2.08 11.50
CA GLU A 112 -1.25 2.31 12.89
C GLU A 112 -0.36 3.36 13.55
N CYS A 113 0.97 3.22 13.45
CA CYS A 113 1.92 4.21 13.95
C CYS A 113 1.67 5.58 13.33
N TYR A 114 1.49 5.64 12.01
CA TYR A 114 1.15 6.87 11.30
C TYR A 114 -0.12 7.50 11.84
N ALA A 115 -1.19 6.73 12.02
CA ALA A 115 -2.47 7.22 12.53
C ALA A 115 -2.34 7.79 13.96
N VAL A 116 -1.56 7.14 14.83
CA VAL A 116 -1.30 7.63 16.20
C VAL A 116 -0.57 8.97 16.17
N VAL A 117 0.48 9.10 15.34
CA VAL A 117 1.26 10.34 15.25
C VAL A 117 0.43 11.46 14.61
N ALA A 118 -0.29 11.17 13.53
CA ALA A 118 -1.18 12.12 12.87
C ALA A 118 -2.26 12.63 13.84
N ALA A 119 -2.92 11.73 14.58
CA ALA A 119 -3.93 12.11 15.57
C ALA A 119 -3.33 12.94 16.72
N SER A 120 -2.11 12.61 17.18
CA SER A 120 -1.43 13.35 18.26
C SER A 120 -1.03 14.76 17.85
N LEU A 121 -0.81 14.98 16.54
CA LEU A 121 -0.45 16.27 15.97
C LEU A 121 -1.65 16.98 15.31
N GLU A 122 -2.84 16.40 15.42
CA GLU A 122 -4.10 16.88 14.82
C GLU A 122 -3.96 17.15 13.31
N CYS A 123 -3.23 16.28 12.60
CA CYS A 123 -3.00 16.39 11.16
C CYS A 123 -4.01 15.55 10.39
N ASP A 124 -4.65 16.13 9.38
CA ASP A 124 -5.65 15.46 8.54
C ASP A 124 -5.02 14.63 7.41
N GLY A 125 -3.72 14.85 7.15
CA GLY A 125 -3.03 14.20 6.05
C GLY A 125 -1.52 14.13 6.18
N PRO A 126 -0.87 13.38 5.26
CA PRO A 126 0.57 13.11 5.34
C PRO A 126 1.42 14.36 5.08
N GLU A 127 0.97 15.25 4.21
CA GLU A 127 1.69 16.50 3.91
C GLU A 127 1.73 17.43 5.13
N GLU A 128 0.58 17.59 5.80
CA GLU A 128 0.47 18.38 7.03
C GLU A 128 1.30 17.77 8.15
N LEU A 129 1.26 16.45 8.32
CA LEU A 129 2.07 15.74 9.29
C LEU A 129 3.57 16.03 9.10
N VAL A 130 4.06 15.94 7.86
CA VAL A 130 5.46 16.23 7.54
C VAL A 130 5.81 17.68 7.86
N ALA A 131 4.97 18.63 7.45
CA ALA A 131 5.17 20.05 7.74
C ALA A 131 5.20 20.33 9.25
N ARG A 132 4.31 19.69 10.01
CA ARG A 132 4.22 19.85 11.47
C ARG A 132 5.42 19.25 12.20
N ILE A 133 5.88 18.07 11.78
CA ILE A 133 7.10 17.46 12.31
C ILE A 133 8.31 18.36 12.01
N GLN A 134 8.42 18.89 10.80
CA GLN A 134 9.50 19.80 10.43
C GLN A 134 9.49 21.06 11.31
N GLN A 135 8.32 21.68 11.50
CA GLN A 135 8.16 22.83 12.40
C GLN A 135 8.57 22.51 13.85
N LEU A 136 8.22 21.32 14.36
CA LEU A 136 8.62 20.89 15.70
C LEU A 136 10.13 20.71 15.82
N VAL A 137 10.79 20.13 14.81
CA VAL A 137 12.26 19.98 14.78
C VAL A 137 12.92 21.35 14.79
N GLU A 138 12.49 22.28 13.93
CA GLU A 138 13.02 23.64 13.88
C GLU A 138 12.82 24.36 15.22
N SER A 139 11.63 24.25 15.82
CA SER A 139 11.33 24.84 17.14
C SER A 139 12.22 24.25 18.24
N SER A 140 12.51 22.94 18.18
CA SER A 140 13.37 22.28 19.16
C SER A 140 14.81 22.80 19.14
N LEU A 141 15.34 23.16 17.96
CA LEU A 141 16.66 23.74 17.82
C LEU A 141 16.72 25.11 18.49
N VAL A 142 15.73 25.97 18.24
CA VAL A 142 15.64 27.30 18.86
C VAL A 142 15.53 27.18 20.39
N VAL A 143 14.67 26.29 20.89
CA VAL A 143 14.53 26.05 22.34
C VAL A 143 15.86 25.58 22.95
N SER A 144 16.61 24.72 22.26
CA SER A 144 17.91 24.25 22.73
C SER A 144 18.95 25.36 22.82
N GLU A 145 18.97 26.28 21.86
CA GLU A 145 19.86 27.44 21.84
C GLU A 145 19.52 28.44 22.96
N VAL A 146 18.23 28.78 23.10
CA VAL A 146 17.76 29.65 24.19
C VAL A 146 18.11 29.06 25.55
N ARG A 147 17.94 27.74 25.71
CA ARG A 147 18.29 27.05 26.95
C ARG A 147 19.80 27.10 27.23
N ALA A 148 20.63 26.97 26.20
CA ALA A 148 22.08 27.06 26.33
C ALA A 148 22.53 28.47 26.73
N GLU A 149 21.97 29.51 26.10
CA GLU A 149 22.29 30.90 26.43
C GLU A 149 21.80 31.28 27.83
N LEU A 150 20.59 30.87 28.21
CA LEU A 150 20.08 31.10 29.57
C LEU A 150 20.99 30.46 30.62
N ARG A 151 21.48 29.25 30.35
CA ARG A 151 22.45 28.57 31.23
C ARG A 151 23.76 29.35 31.32
N ARG A 152 24.28 29.87 30.20
CA ARG A 152 25.48 30.71 30.16
C ARG A 152 25.30 31.99 30.99
N GLN A 153 24.13 32.62 30.92
CA GLN A 153 23.81 33.82 31.70
C GLN A 153 23.72 33.54 33.19
N LEU A 154 23.15 32.40 33.59
CA LEU A 154 23.13 31.99 35.00
C LEU A 154 24.54 31.78 35.55
N ASP A 155 25.39 31.04 34.83
CA ASP A 155 26.79 30.82 35.24
C ASP A 155 27.57 32.15 35.33
N GLU A 156 27.29 33.12 34.45
CA GLU A 156 27.91 34.43 34.47
C GLU A 156 27.42 35.30 35.65
N ASN A 157 26.13 35.22 36.00
CA ASN A 157 25.56 35.88 37.16
C ASN A 157 26.09 35.31 38.48
N GLU A 158 26.28 33.99 38.57
CA GLU A 158 26.91 33.35 39.73
C GLU A 158 28.37 33.78 39.90
N ARG A 159 29.12 33.93 38.80
CA ARG A 159 30.50 34.47 38.85
C ARG A 159 30.56 35.94 39.27
N LYS A 160 29.56 36.76 38.91
CA LYS A 160 29.51 38.18 39.27
C LYS A 160 29.11 38.41 40.74
N GLY A 161 28.59 37.39 41.43
CA GLY A 161 28.12 37.48 42.81
C GLY A 161 26.91 38.43 42.96
N PRO A 162 26.17 38.40 44.10
CA PRO A 162 25.15 39.40 44.40
C PRO A 162 25.83 40.76 44.61
N GLY A 163 26.02 41.51 43.53
CA GLY A 163 26.66 42.82 43.52
C GLY A 163 25.84 43.83 44.32
N THR A 164 26.18 43.98 45.60
CA THR A 164 26.45 45.24 46.29
C THR A 164 25.62 46.46 45.86
N GLY A 165 24.29 46.33 45.84
CA GLY A 165 23.36 47.46 45.79
C GLY A 165 23.15 48.11 47.16
N ALA A 166 24.21 48.47 47.87
CA ALA A 166 24.11 49.29 49.08
C ALA A 166 24.11 50.77 48.68
N ILE A 167 22.94 51.30 48.36
CA ILE A 167 22.72 52.73 48.17
C ILE A 167 22.76 53.37 49.57
N TRP A 168 23.91 53.90 49.97
CA TRP A 168 24.04 54.71 51.18
C TRP A 168 23.41 56.08 50.90
N ILE A 169 22.13 56.24 51.25
CA ILE A 169 21.51 57.55 51.36
C ILE A 169 22.05 58.19 52.64
N THR A 170 23.12 58.97 52.53
CA THR A 170 23.57 59.84 53.64
C THR A 170 22.77 61.13 53.59
N SER A 171 21.79 61.25 54.48
CA SER A 171 21.12 62.53 54.76
C SER A 171 22.08 63.48 55.49
N PRO A 172 22.12 64.78 55.16
CA PRO A 172 22.87 65.75 55.94
C PRO A 172 22.05 66.17 57.17
N ILE A 173 22.64 66.02 58.36
CA ILE A 173 22.09 66.50 59.63
C ILE A 173 22.46 67.99 59.77
N SER A 174 21.46 68.83 60.06
CA SER A 174 21.63 70.20 60.61
C SER A 174 21.66 70.17 62.13
#